data_AF-B7IGY1-F1
#
_entry.id   AF-B7IGY1-F1
#
_cell.length_a   1.000
_cell.length_b   1.000
_cell.length_c   1.000
_cell.angle_alpha   90.00
_cell.angle_beta   90.00
_cell.angle_gamma   90.00
#
_symmetry.space_group_name_H-M   'P 1'
#
loop_
_entity.id
_entity.type
_entity.pdbx_description
1 polymer ?
#
loop_
_entity_poly.entity_id
_entity_poly.type
_entity_poly.pdbx_seq_one_letter_code
_entity_poly.pdbx_strand_id
1 'polypeptide(L)'
;MSYLIILLIISYFVYSLDKYSKKIFSISVILILSQFTFSYVFYNSEINRKWIFIYDKPKMSWSFLIFFLLFIFGILWGYYFQEKVKFVFSFLPARSLKYSKFKLKLMYYFLAILSILAFSIAISGVNINFLVVSPRLYEQQFGRSTLINYLYFLNVVAIILSVYYRYLFQKRIKYSKIINILLIFISFFHGIKFTIFDTFLYPIIFSYVVNDDLKTIKDFITRYIIVLIFLFIAIVLFFIFVRGNGVAGIYNYFFSSVYNYFYNIETRPFQFVNPLRLFIPREFNLNFKFEIWGIYGYSLNDGYNTYTGFSMLYSIFNIFYPFIYFPYLLLLIKNFYLKKESGLLNSFLLTYLLYCNLMMFFSWQFTKSKYIYYIFVVFIIDIFSRKRNCIKSF
;
A
#
# COMPACT_ATOMS: atom_id res chain seq x y z
N MET A 1 13.87 -15.98 -21.47
CA MET A 1 13.46 -17.28 -20.91
C MET A 1 14.20 -17.61 -19.61
N SER A 2 15.53 -17.46 -19.53
CA SER A 2 16.34 -17.69 -18.31
C SER A 2 15.85 -16.93 -17.05
N TYR A 3 15.53 -15.64 -17.16
CA TYR A 3 15.08 -14.83 -16.00
C TYR A 3 13.74 -15.25 -15.41
N LEU A 4 12.81 -15.76 -16.23
CA LEU A 4 11.52 -16.27 -15.74
C LEU A 4 11.72 -17.56 -14.95
N ILE A 5 12.65 -18.41 -15.38
CA ILE A 5 13.02 -19.63 -14.65
C ILE A 5 13.63 -19.25 -13.30
N ILE A 6 14.56 -18.27 -13.29
CA ILE A 6 15.16 -17.75 -12.07
C ILE A 6 14.08 -17.19 -11.12
N LEU A 7 13.13 -16.40 -11.63
CA LEU A 7 11.99 -15.90 -10.85
C LEU A 7 11.18 -17.04 -10.23
N LEU A 8 10.86 -18.08 -10.99
CA LEU A 8 10.09 -19.22 -10.49
C LEU A 8 10.84 -19.97 -9.38
N ILE A 9 12.14 -20.20 -9.56
CA ILE A 9 12.99 -20.85 -8.55
C ILE A 9 13.04 -20.02 -7.27
N ILE A 10 13.31 -18.72 -7.37
CA ILE A 10 13.37 -17.83 -6.21
C ILE A 10 11.99 -17.71 -5.56
N SER A 11 10.92 -17.61 -6.33
CA SER A 11 9.55 -17.52 -5.81
C SER A 11 9.16 -18.77 -5.04
N TYR A 12 9.49 -19.95 -5.57
CA TYR A 12 9.30 -21.22 -4.88
C TYR A 12 10.08 -21.25 -3.55
N PHE A 13 11.34 -20.81 -3.57
CA PHE A 13 12.17 -20.76 -2.38
C PHE A 13 11.67 -19.76 -1.33
N VAL A 14 11.28 -18.55 -1.73
CA VAL A 14 10.69 -17.55 -0.82
C VAL A 14 9.37 -18.06 -0.23
N TYR A 15 8.56 -18.77 -1.03
CA TYR A 15 7.32 -19.40 -0.58
C TYR A 15 7.57 -20.55 0.41
N SER A 16 8.62 -21.35 0.21
CA SER A 16 8.95 -22.46 1.12
C SER A 16 9.50 -21.96 2.46
N LEU A 17 10.29 -20.88 2.45
CA LEU A 17 10.79 -20.23 3.67
C LEU A 17 9.71 -19.53 4.49
N ASP A 18 8.62 -19.12 3.87
CA ASP A 18 7.53 -18.44 4.56
C ASP A 18 6.77 -19.41 5.49
N LYS A 19 7.08 -19.38 6.78
CA LYS A 19 6.47 -20.23 7.80
C LYS A 19 5.07 -19.76 8.24
N TYR A 20 4.56 -18.63 7.75
CA TYR A 20 3.22 -18.18 8.09
C TYR A 20 2.18 -19.03 7.36
N SER A 21 1.10 -19.42 8.06
CA SER A 21 0.05 -20.30 7.49
C SER A 21 -0.55 -19.76 6.19
N LYS A 22 -0.60 -18.44 6.07
CA LYS A 22 -1.15 -17.70 4.93
C LYS A 22 -0.08 -17.20 3.96
N LYS A 23 1.19 -17.59 4.11
CA LYS A 23 2.24 -17.21 3.14
C LYS A 23 2.30 -15.71 2.86
N ILE A 24 2.01 -14.91 3.90
CA ILE A 24 1.66 -13.49 3.75
C ILE A 24 2.86 -12.67 3.27
N PHE A 25 4.07 -13.04 3.70
CA PHE A 25 5.28 -12.34 3.29
C PHE A 25 5.67 -12.72 1.86
N SER A 26 5.69 -14.01 1.56
CA SER A 26 6.08 -14.52 0.24
C SER A 26 5.20 -13.98 -0.88
N ILE A 27 3.88 -13.87 -0.70
CA ILE A 27 2.99 -13.27 -1.71
C ILE A 27 3.44 -11.84 -2.07
N SER A 28 3.69 -11.00 -1.06
CA SER A 28 4.10 -9.61 -1.30
C SER A 28 5.48 -9.52 -1.96
N VAL A 29 6.43 -10.37 -1.58
CA VAL A 29 7.79 -10.42 -2.15
C VAL A 29 7.79 -10.99 -3.56
N ILE A 30 7.01 -12.03 -3.85
CA ILE A 30 6.90 -12.62 -5.19
C ILE A 30 6.34 -11.59 -6.17
N LEU A 31 5.35 -10.80 -5.76
CA LEU A 31 4.85 -9.70 -6.58
C LEU A 31 5.97 -8.70 -6.91
N ILE A 32 6.82 -8.38 -5.93
CA ILE A 32 7.95 -7.49 -6.16
C ILE A 32 8.96 -8.08 -7.14
N LEU A 33 9.38 -9.33 -6.92
CA LEU A 33 10.31 -10.03 -7.79
C LEU A 33 9.75 -10.17 -9.22
N SER A 34 8.43 -10.39 -9.34
CA SER A 34 7.76 -10.48 -10.63
C SER A 34 7.82 -9.16 -11.40
N GLN A 35 7.60 -8.03 -10.72
CA GLN A 35 7.69 -6.70 -11.36
C GLN A 35 9.12 -6.40 -11.83
N PHE A 36 10.14 -6.71 -11.01
CA PHE A 36 11.55 -6.61 -11.44
C PHE A 36 11.84 -7.47 -12.67
N THR A 37 11.42 -8.74 -12.64
CA THR A 37 11.68 -9.69 -13.72
C THR A 37 10.94 -9.32 -14.99
N PHE A 38 9.66 -8.93 -14.91
CA PHE A 38 8.89 -8.54 -16.08
C PHE A 38 9.38 -7.22 -16.68
N SER A 39 9.86 -6.27 -15.86
CA SER A 39 10.53 -5.08 -16.37
C SER A 39 11.78 -5.45 -17.18
N TYR A 40 12.53 -6.46 -16.73
CA TYR A 40 13.65 -7.00 -17.50
C TYR A 40 13.20 -7.71 -18.77
N VAL A 41 12.14 -8.53 -18.74
CA VAL A 41 11.70 -9.29 -19.92
C VAL A 41 11.12 -8.37 -20.99
N PHE A 42 10.39 -7.35 -20.58
CA PHE A 42 9.65 -6.48 -21.49
C PHE A 42 10.36 -5.18 -21.86
N TYR A 43 11.57 -4.91 -21.33
CA TYR A 43 12.29 -3.64 -21.56
C TYR A 43 12.34 -3.26 -23.06
N ASN A 44 12.50 -4.26 -23.92
CA ASN A 44 12.65 -4.10 -25.37
C ASN A 44 11.36 -4.25 -26.19
N SER A 45 10.22 -4.42 -25.51
CA SER A 45 8.92 -4.58 -26.17
C SER A 45 8.53 -3.33 -26.97
N GLU A 46 7.78 -3.52 -28.05
CA GLU A 46 7.27 -2.44 -28.88
C GLU A 46 6.37 -1.48 -28.08
N ILE A 47 5.63 -2.01 -27.10
CA ILE A 47 4.80 -1.24 -26.17
C ILE A 47 5.66 -0.27 -25.36
N ASN A 48 6.76 -0.74 -24.77
CA ASN A 48 7.67 0.13 -24.03
C ASN A 48 8.29 1.21 -24.92
N ARG A 49 8.72 0.83 -26.13
CA ARG A 49 9.35 1.77 -27.08
C ARG A 49 8.40 2.87 -27.51
N LYS A 50 7.13 2.54 -27.71
CA LYS A 50 6.12 3.48 -28.20
C LYS A 50 5.62 4.43 -27.11
N TRP A 51 5.57 3.97 -25.85
CA TRP A 51 4.83 4.70 -24.81
C TRP A 51 5.62 5.05 -23.55
N ILE A 52 6.74 4.38 -23.28
CA ILE A 52 7.52 4.57 -22.05
C ILE A 52 8.78 5.40 -22.34
N PHE A 53 9.55 5.05 -23.38
CA PHE A 53 10.82 5.69 -23.73
C PHE A 53 10.64 6.74 -24.84
N ILE A 54 11.25 7.93 -24.69
CA ILE A 54 11.13 9.03 -25.68
C ILE A 54 12.25 9.00 -26.73
N TYR A 55 13.52 8.84 -26.32
CA TYR A 55 14.66 9.08 -27.22
C TYR A 55 15.64 7.92 -27.37
N ASP A 56 15.77 7.01 -26.39
CA ASP A 56 16.71 5.88 -26.50
C ASP A 56 16.30 4.66 -25.65
N LYS A 57 16.94 3.51 -25.90
CA LYS A 57 16.72 2.25 -25.17
C LYS A 57 17.65 2.17 -23.96
N PRO A 58 17.17 1.70 -22.80
CA PRO A 58 18.08 1.35 -21.72
C PRO A 58 19.01 0.20 -22.15
N LYS A 59 20.32 0.43 -22.06
CA LYS A 59 21.30 -0.67 -22.03
C LYS A 59 21.31 -1.26 -20.63
N MET A 60 21.04 -2.56 -20.54
CA MET A 60 21.13 -3.30 -19.27
C MET A 60 22.57 -3.24 -18.75
N SER A 61 22.78 -2.51 -17.66
CA SER A 61 24.06 -2.44 -16.96
C SER A 61 24.19 -3.62 -15.98
N TRP A 62 25.42 -4.07 -15.74
CA TRP A 62 25.73 -5.05 -14.69
C TRP A 62 25.19 -4.66 -13.31
N SER A 63 25.01 -3.36 -13.04
CA SER A 63 24.42 -2.85 -11.80
C SER A 63 22.99 -3.35 -11.56
N PHE A 64 22.17 -3.56 -12.59
CA PHE A 64 20.81 -4.11 -12.44
C PHE A 64 20.85 -5.54 -11.88
N LEU A 65 21.72 -6.39 -12.43
CA LEU A 65 21.86 -7.77 -11.98
C LEU A 65 22.41 -7.85 -10.56
N ILE A 66 23.45 -7.06 -10.25
CA ILE A 66 24.02 -6.96 -8.89
C ILE A 66 22.93 -6.55 -7.91
N PHE A 67 22.13 -5.54 -8.25
CA PHE A 67 21.04 -5.09 -7.41
C PHE A 67 19.98 -6.16 -7.15
N PHE A 68 19.55 -6.87 -8.19
CA PHE A 68 18.61 -7.98 -8.07
C PHE A 68 19.15 -9.08 -7.15
N LEU A 69 20.44 -9.41 -7.27
CA LEU A 69 21.10 -10.37 -6.38
C LEU A 69 21.14 -9.88 -4.93
N LEU A 70 21.50 -8.62 -4.68
CA LEU A 70 21.48 -8.03 -3.33
C LEU A 70 20.09 -8.04 -2.71
N PHE A 71 19.05 -7.82 -3.53
CA PHE A 71 17.66 -7.90 -3.10
C PHE A 71 17.31 -9.31 -2.61
N ILE A 72 17.69 -10.34 -3.37
CA ILE A 72 17.51 -11.75 -3.00
C ILE A 72 18.29 -12.04 -1.71
N PHE A 73 19.57 -11.67 -1.64
CA PHE A 73 20.38 -11.87 -0.44
C PHE A 73 19.80 -11.17 0.79
N GLY A 74 19.24 -9.96 0.64
CA GLY A 74 18.55 -9.26 1.71
C GLY A 74 17.32 -10.02 2.23
N ILE A 75 16.54 -10.64 1.34
CA ILE A 75 15.41 -11.50 1.72
C ILE A 75 15.90 -12.72 2.51
N LEU A 76 16.93 -13.41 2.02
CA LEU A 76 17.55 -14.55 2.68
C LEU A 76 18.06 -14.18 4.08
N TRP A 77 18.75 -13.05 4.15
CA TRP A 77 19.26 -12.49 5.39
C TRP A 77 18.14 -12.16 6.37
N GLY A 78 17.03 -11.61 5.88
CA GLY A 78 15.86 -11.33 6.71
C GLY A 78 15.23 -12.58 7.30
N TYR A 79 15.12 -13.67 6.53
CA TYR A 79 14.65 -14.95 7.06
C TYR A 79 15.60 -15.53 8.13
N TYR A 80 16.90 -15.49 7.88
CA TYR A 80 17.90 -15.89 8.87
C TYR A 80 17.78 -15.09 10.18
N PHE A 81 17.67 -13.76 10.08
CA PHE A 81 17.53 -12.86 11.23
C PHE A 81 16.25 -13.11 12.01
N GLN A 82 15.14 -13.32 11.30
CA GLN A 82 13.84 -13.56 11.92
C GLN A 82 13.85 -14.78 12.84
N GLU A 83 14.64 -15.81 12.54
CA GLU A 83 14.75 -17.00 13.38
C GLU A 83 15.63 -16.78 14.61
N LYS A 84 16.72 -16.03 14.47
CA LYS A 84 17.71 -15.82 15.53
C LYS A 84 17.32 -14.70 16.50
N VAL A 85 16.65 -13.66 16.01
CA VAL A 85 16.34 -12.46 16.79
C VAL A 85 14.90 -12.52 17.31
N LYS A 86 14.75 -12.32 18.63
CA LYS A 86 13.47 -12.08 19.27
C LYS A 86 13.26 -10.57 19.38
N PHE A 87 12.24 -10.06 18.71
CA PHE A 87 11.87 -8.65 18.80
C PHE A 87 11.11 -8.40 20.10
N VAL A 88 11.76 -7.75 21.08
CA VAL A 88 11.18 -7.43 22.40
C VAL A 88 10.55 -6.04 22.34
N PHE A 89 9.41 -5.93 21.66
CA PHE A 89 8.56 -4.73 21.75
C PHE A 89 7.15 -5.14 22.17
N SER A 90 6.82 -4.96 23.45
CA SER A 90 5.50 -5.21 24.01
C SER A 90 4.70 -3.91 24.08
N PHE A 91 4.16 -3.45 22.94
CA PHE A 91 3.25 -2.29 22.96
C PHE A 91 1.95 -2.59 23.72
N LEU A 92 1.52 -3.85 23.77
CA LEU A 92 0.31 -4.31 24.47
C LEU A 92 0.48 -5.77 24.92
N PRO A 93 0.06 -6.13 26.15
CA PRO A 93 0.06 -7.53 26.58
C PRO A 93 -0.87 -8.36 25.69
N ALA A 94 -0.41 -9.56 25.32
CA ALA A 94 -1.09 -10.53 24.46
C ALA A 94 -2.28 -11.23 25.15
N ARG A 95 -3.12 -10.47 25.89
CA ARG A 95 -4.39 -10.99 26.40
C ARG A 95 -5.45 -10.82 25.32
N SER A 96 -6.30 -11.82 25.14
CA SER A 96 -7.45 -11.74 24.26
C SER A 96 -8.38 -10.61 24.72
N LEU A 97 -8.29 -9.47 24.04
CA LEU A 97 -9.08 -8.30 24.41
C LEU A 97 -10.55 -8.56 24.09
N LYS A 98 -11.41 -8.37 25.08
CA LYS A 98 -12.86 -8.43 24.88
C LYS A 98 -13.37 -7.07 24.42
N TYR A 99 -13.85 -7.00 23.19
CA TYR A 99 -14.50 -5.81 22.63
C TYR A 99 -15.99 -5.74 22.97
N SER A 100 -16.51 -4.52 23.12
CA SER A 100 -17.94 -4.28 23.23
C SER A 100 -18.58 -4.23 21.84
N LYS A 101 -19.56 -5.11 21.62
CA LYS A 101 -20.34 -5.18 20.38
C LYS A 101 -21.04 -3.85 20.08
N PHE A 102 -21.61 -3.20 21.10
CA PHE A 102 -22.27 -1.91 20.95
C PHE A 102 -21.29 -0.82 20.52
N LYS A 103 -20.13 -0.72 21.17
CA LYS A 103 -19.15 0.34 20.89
C LYS A 103 -18.54 0.22 19.50
N LEU A 104 -18.14 -0.98 19.07
CA LEU A 104 -17.63 -1.19 17.71
C LEU A 104 -18.68 -0.85 16.64
N LYS A 105 -19.94 -1.25 16.87
CA LYS A 105 -21.06 -0.93 15.98
C LYS A 105 -21.30 0.59 15.92
N LEU A 106 -21.24 1.28 17.06
CA LEU A 106 -21.39 2.73 17.13
C LEU A 106 -20.27 3.44 16.36
N MET A 107 -19.01 3.07 16.60
CA MET A 107 -17.86 3.63 15.89
C MET A 107 -17.97 3.40 14.38
N TYR A 108 -18.37 2.20 13.95
CA TYR A 108 -18.62 1.92 12.53
C TYR A 108 -19.60 2.92 11.88
N TYR A 109 -20.79 3.12 12.46
CA TYR A 109 -21.77 4.04 11.88
C TYR A 109 -21.30 5.49 11.97
N PHE A 110 -20.68 5.88 13.09
CA PHE A 110 -20.16 7.22 13.28
C PHE A 110 -19.16 7.60 12.19
N LEU A 111 -18.16 6.75 11.95
CA LEU A 111 -17.17 6.97 10.89
C LEU A 111 -17.80 6.94 9.49
N ALA A 112 -18.73 6.01 9.24
CA ALA A 112 -19.41 5.91 7.94
C ALA A 112 -20.23 7.18 7.64
N ILE A 113 -21.00 7.68 8.62
CA ILE A 113 -21.79 8.90 8.49
C ILE A 113 -20.88 10.11 8.26
N LEU A 114 -19.81 10.25 9.05
CA LEU A 114 -18.85 11.35 8.87
C LEU A 114 -18.23 11.35 7.47
N SER A 115 -17.84 10.18 6.97
CA SER A 115 -17.27 10.05 5.63
C SER A 115 -18.29 10.41 4.53
N ILE A 116 -19.54 9.97 4.66
CA ILE A 116 -20.61 10.30 3.70
C ILE A 116 -20.93 11.79 3.74
N LEU A 117 -21.03 12.41 4.92
CA LEU A 117 -21.25 13.86 5.05
C LEU A 117 -20.09 14.66 4.47
N ALA A 118 -18.86 14.24 4.75
CA ALA A 118 -17.67 14.87 4.17
C ALA A 118 -17.67 14.76 2.64
N PHE A 119 -18.05 13.60 2.08
CA PHE A 119 -18.24 13.44 0.64
C PHE A 119 -19.32 14.39 0.10
N SER A 120 -20.48 14.48 0.75
CA SER A 120 -21.57 15.38 0.33
C SER A 120 -21.16 16.86 0.34
N ILE A 121 -20.35 17.28 1.31
CA ILE A 121 -19.80 18.64 1.37
C ILE A 121 -18.73 18.85 0.28
N ALA A 122 -17.88 17.86 0.05
CA ALA A 122 -16.84 17.97 -0.99
C ALA A 122 -17.46 18.05 -2.39
N ILE A 123 -18.43 17.18 -2.70
CA ILE A 123 -19.02 17.12 -4.05
C ILE A 123 -19.89 18.32 -4.39
N SER A 124 -20.54 18.95 -3.40
CA SER A 124 -21.36 20.15 -3.64
C SER A 124 -20.54 21.36 -4.06
N GLY A 125 -19.24 21.38 -3.73
CA GLY A 125 -18.31 22.44 -4.10
C GLY A 125 -17.58 22.21 -5.43
N VAL A 126 -17.94 21.18 -6.21
CA VAL A 126 -17.16 20.74 -7.38
C VAL A 126 -18.05 20.56 -8.61
N ASN A 127 -17.55 20.97 -9.78
CA ASN A 127 -18.19 20.60 -11.05
C ASN A 127 -17.74 19.19 -11.47
N ILE A 128 -18.68 18.23 -11.47
CA ILE A 128 -18.41 16.82 -11.80
C ILE A 128 -17.85 16.65 -13.22
N ASN A 129 -18.18 17.54 -14.16
CA ASN A 129 -17.66 17.48 -15.52
C ASN A 129 -16.13 17.61 -15.56
N PHE A 130 -15.53 18.28 -14.58
CA PHE A 130 -14.07 18.38 -14.47
C PHE A 130 -13.41 17.03 -14.18
N LEU A 131 -14.11 16.03 -13.64
CA LEU A 131 -13.54 14.70 -13.42
C LEU A 131 -13.04 14.07 -14.73
N VAL A 132 -13.69 14.39 -15.85
CA VAL A 132 -13.34 13.88 -17.18
C VAL A 132 -12.53 14.92 -17.97
N VAL A 133 -12.95 16.19 -17.95
CA VAL A 133 -12.38 17.23 -18.83
C VAL A 133 -11.10 17.84 -18.25
N SER A 134 -11.00 17.99 -16.92
CA SER A 134 -9.82 18.56 -16.25
C SER A 134 -9.60 17.93 -14.87
N PRO A 135 -9.10 16.67 -14.82
CA PRO A 135 -9.05 15.90 -13.58
C PRO A 135 -8.22 16.56 -12.47
N ARG A 136 -7.21 17.35 -12.83
CA ARG A 136 -6.39 18.09 -11.85
C ARG A 136 -7.14 19.25 -11.20
N LEU A 137 -7.95 19.97 -11.97
CA LEU A 137 -8.80 21.02 -11.41
C LEU A 137 -9.88 20.40 -10.52
N TYR A 138 -10.43 19.26 -10.92
CA TYR A 138 -11.36 18.50 -10.09
C TYR A 138 -10.73 18.10 -8.75
N GLU A 139 -9.53 17.49 -8.76
CA GLU A 139 -8.81 17.10 -7.55
C GLU A 139 -8.56 18.29 -6.60
N GLN A 140 -8.22 19.46 -7.15
CA GLN A 140 -8.00 20.69 -6.36
C GLN A 140 -9.28 21.21 -5.73
N GLN A 141 -10.41 21.17 -6.46
CA GLN A 141 -11.70 21.61 -5.94
C GLN A 141 -12.24 20.63 -4.88
N PHE A 142 -12.23 19.34 -5.17
CA PHE A 142 -12.67 18.29 -4.24
C PHE A 142 -11.81 18.31 -2.98
N GLY A 143 -10.50 18.46 -3.15
CA GLY A 143 -9.51 18.46 -2.08
C GLY A 143 -9.31 19.80 -1.37
N ARG A 144 -10.13 20.82 -1.63
CA ARG A 144 -9.91 22.20 -1.16
C ARG A 144 -9.82 22.31 0.36
N SER A 145 -10.58 21.52 1.10
CA SER A 145 -10.54 21.49 2.57
C SER A 145 -9.83 20.25 3.08
N THR A 146 -8.68 20.46 3.72
CA THR A 146 -7.90 19.39 4.36
C THR A 146 -8.73 18.63 5.39
N LEU A 147 -9.49 19.33 6.23
CA LEU A 147 -10.33 18.72 7.26
C LEU A 147 -11.40 17.80 6.66
N ILE A 148 -12.08 18.27 5.61
CA ILE A 148 -13.10 17.47 4.91
C ILE A 148 -12.46 16.22 4.28
N ASN A 149 -11.26 16.32 3.69
CA ASN A 149 -10.56 15.15 3.15
C ASN A 149 -10.25 14.10 4.23
N TYR A 150 -9.78 14.50 5.42
CA TYR A 150 -9.50 13.55 6.49
C TYR A 150 -10.76 12.90 7.07
N LEU A 151 -11.88 13.62 7.13
CA LEU A 151 -13.18 13.03 7.47
C LEU A 151 -13.67 12.08 6.37
N TYR A 152 -13.48 12.44 5.10
CA TYR A 152 -13.79 11.59 3.96
C TYR A 152 -13.04 10.26 4.00
N PHE A 153 -11.74 10.29 4.31
CA PHE A 153 -10.89 9.10 4.40
C PHE A 153 -11.28 8.10 5.51
N LEU A 154 -12.21 8.47 6.40
CA LEU A 154 -12.76 7.54 7.38
C LEU A 154 -13.54 6.38 6.75
N ASN A 155 -13.90 6.45 5.46
CA ASN A 155 -14.49 5.32 4.73
C ASN A 155 -13.65 4.04 4.83
N VAL A 156 -12.32 4.15 4.68
CA VAL A 156 -11.42 2.98 4.77
C VAL A 156 -11.50 2.33 6.14
N VAL A 157 -11.40 3.14 7.20
CA VAL A 157 -11.46 2.66 8.59
C VAL A 157 -12.83 2.07 8.92
N ALA A 158 -13.92 2.68 8.45
CA ALA A 158 -15.27 2.17 8.64
C ALA A 158 -15.44 0.78 8.00
N ILE A 159 -14.96 0.57 6.77
CA ILE A 159 -15.02 -0.75 6.13
C ILE A 159 -14.21 -1.78 6.93
N ILE A 160 -13.02 -1.41 7.42
CA ILE A 160 -12.19 -2.27 8.28
C ILE A 160 -12.94 -2.66 9.56
N LEU A 161 -13.61 -1.72 10.23
CA LEU A 161 -14.41 -2.03 11.42
C LEU A 161 -15.54 -3.01 11.10
N SER A 162 -16.17 -2.91 9.94
CA SER A 162 -17.21 -3.87 9.52
C SER A 162 -16.66 -5.29 9.36
N VAL A 163 -15.44 -5.43 8.81
CA VAL A 163 -14.74 -6.70 8.64
C VAL A 163 -14.36 -7.25 10.02
N TYR A 164 -13.76 -6.42 10.87
CA TYR A 164 -13.32 -6.81 12.20
C TYR A 164 -14.49 -7.21 13.12
N TYR A 165 -15.61 -6.48 13.05
CA TYR A 165 -16.83 -6.82 13.77
C TYR A 165 -17.37 -8.20 13.34
N ARG A 166 -17.37 -8.48 12.04
CA ARG A 166 -17.78 -9.80 11.53
C ARG A 166 -16.87 -10.91 12.03
N TYR A 167 -15.55 -10.67 12.02
CA TYR A 167 -14.57 -11.60 12.55
C TYR A 167 -14.81 -11.92 14.03
N LEU A 168 -14.96 -10.90 14.88
CA LEU A 168 -15.11 -11.10 16.33
C LEU A 168 -16.45 -11.71 16.75
N PHE A 169 -17.55 -11.34 16.10
CA PHE A 169 -18.89 -11.70 16.57
C PHE A 169 -19.63 -12.68 15.68
N GLN A 170 -19.01 -13.12 14.58
CA GLN A 170 -19.61 -13.99 13.55
C GLN A 170 -20.98 -13.48 13.05
N LYS A 171 -21.19 -12.16 13.12
CA LYS A 171 -22.44 -11.47 12.75
C LYS A 171 -22.10 -10.22 11.96
N ARG A 172 -22.97 -9.86 11.02
CA ARG A 172 -22.85 -8.60 10.27
C ARG A 172 -23.50 -7.45 11.05
N ILE A 173 -22.99 -6.24 10.88
CA ILE A 173 -23.68 -5.03 11.33
C ILE A 173 -24.91 -4.82 10.42
N LYS A 174 -26.05 -4.41 10.99
CA LYS A 174 -27.28 -4.17 10.21
C LYS A 174 -27.01 -3.14 9.10
N TYR A 175 -27.47 -3.39 7.88
CA TYR A 175 -27.24 -2.52 6.71
C TYR A 175 -25.77 -2.29 6.29
N SER A 176 -24.79 -2.95 6.93
CA SER A 176 -23.37 -2.73 6.59
C SER A 176 -23.01 -3.06 5.16
N LYS A 177 -23.69 -4.01 4.52
CA LYS A 177 -23.46 -4.34 3.11
C LYS A 177 -23.71 -3.12 2.19
N ILE A 178 -24.86 -2.47 2.35
CA ILE A 178 -25.25 -1.31 1.53
C ILE A 178 -24.35 -0.12 1.84
N ILE A 179 -24.10 0.15 3.13
CA ILE A 179 -23.22 1.24 3.55
C ILE A 179 -21.79 1.03 3.04
N ASN A 180 -21.23 -0.18 3.13
CA ASN A 180 -19.90 -0.46 2.60
C ASN A 180 -19.83 -0.29 1.08
N ILE A 181 -20.86 -0.70 0.33
CA ILE A 181 -20.94 -0.45 -1.11
C ILE A 181 -20.93 1.05 -1.38
N LEU A 182 -21.69 1.84 -0.61
CA LEU A 182 -21.69 3.30 -0.72
C LEU A 182 -20.32 3.90 -0.39
N LEU A 183 -19.67 3.48 0.69
CA LEU A 183 -18.33 3.94 1.09
C LEU A 183 -17.24 3.60 0.06
N ILE A 184 -17.39 2.46 -0.62
CA ILE A 184 -16.57 2.08 -1.77
C ILE A 184 -16.90 2.97 -2.97
N PHE A 185 -18.17 3.21 -3.26
CA PHE A 185 -18.60 4.02 -4.40
C PHE A 185 -18.14 5.47 -4.29
N ILE A 186 -18.22 6.10 -3.12
CA ILE A 186 -17.72 7.48 -2.93
C ILE A 186 -16.19 7.58 -3.15
N SER A 187 -15.44 6.48 -3.03
CA SER A 187 -13.98 6.45 -3.29
C SER A 187 -13.61 6.84 -4.72
N PHE A 188 -14.52 6.57 -5.67
CA PHE A 188 -14.36 6.88 -7.09
C PHE A 188 -14.39 8.37 -7.40
N PHE A 189 -15.09 9.15 -6.58
CA PHE A 189 -15.27 10.58 -6.76
C PHE A 189 -14.14 11.41 -6.16
N HIS A 190 -13.11 10.83 -5.56
CA HIS A 190 -11.98 11.65 -5.09
C HIS A 190 -11.08 12.12 -6.25
N GLY A 191 -11.19 11.51 -7.44
CA GLY A 191 -10.30 11.78 -8.59
C GLY A 191 -8.89 11.19 -8.47
N ILE A 192 -8.46 10.78 -7.26
CA ILE A 192 -7.14 10.19 -7.03
C ILE A 192 -7.24 8.66 -6.98
N LYS A 193 -6.73 7.95 -7.99
CA LYS A 193 -6.72 6.47 -8.05
C LYS A 193 -6.27 5.74 -6.78
N PHE A 194 -5.36 6.33 -6.00
CA PHE A 194 -4.87 5.71 -4.76
C PHE A 194 -5.91 5.63 -3.65
N THR A 195 -6.92 6.51 -3.64
CA THR A 195 -8.02 6.42 -2.68
C THR A 195 -8.90 5.22 -2.99
N ILE A 196 -9.08 4.89 -4.27
CA ILE A 196 -9.72 3.65 -4.73
C ILE A 196 -8.89 2.45 -4.25
N PHE A 197 -7.57 2.43 -4.50
CA PHE A 197 -6.71 1.35 -4.02
C PHE A 197 -6.79 1.16 -2.50
N ASP A 198 -6.78 2.24 -1.70
CA ASP A 198 -6.90 2.14 -0.25
C ASP A 198 -8.25 1.56 0.18
N THR A 199 -9.34 2.00 -0.44
CA THR A 199 -10.69 1.59 -0.07
C THR A 199 -10.97 0.13 -0.43
N PHE A 200 -10.27 -0.41 -1.45
CA PHE A 200 -10.39 -1.81 -1.86
C PHE A 200 -9.32 -2.71 -1.23
N LEU A 201 -8.05 -2.46 -1.53
CA LEU A 201 -6.96 -3.38 -1.18
C LEU A 201 -6.76 -3.43 0.34
N TYR A 202 -6.88 -2.30 1.04
CA TYR A 202 -6.60 -2.27 2.46
C TYR A 202 -7.60 -3.13 3.26
N PRO A 203 -8.93 -3.00 3.09
CA PRO A 203 -9.88 -3.91 3.75
C PRO A 203 -9.78 -5.37 3.29
N ILE A 204 -9.40 -5.63 2.04
CA ILE A 204 -9.18 -6.99 1.53
C ILE A 204 -7.99 -7.65 2.24
N ILE A 205 -6.85 -6.96 2.32
CA ILE A 205 -5.66 -7.45 3.04
C ILE A 205 -5.99 -7.59 4.54
N PHE A 206 -6.71 -6.64 5.13
CA PHE A 206 -7.15 -6.73 6.53
C PHE A 206 -7.98 -7.99 6.75
N SER A 207 -8.96 -8.25 5.87
CA SER A 207 -9.78 -9.45 5.96
C SER A 207 -8.96 -10.72 5.76
N TYR A 208 -7.94 -10.69 4.91
CA TYR A 208 -7.02 -11.81 4.75
C TYR A 208 -6.20 -12.06 6.01
N VAL A 209 -5.75 -11.02 6.71
CA VAL A 209 -5.00 -11.12 7.97
C VAL A 209 -5.84 -11.74 9.07
N VAL A 210 -7.05 -11.20 9.31
CA VAL A 210 -7.87 -11.57 10.47
C VAL A 210 -8.67 -12.86 10.27
N ASN A 211 -9.06 -13.22 9.05
CA ASN A 211 -9.99 -14.32 8.84
C ASN A 211 -9.27 -15.67 8.71
N ASP A 212 -9.25 -16.48 9.76
CA ASP A 212 -8.51 -17.75 9.79
C ASP A 212 -9.10 -18.85 8.89
N ASP A 213 -10.34 -18.69 8.41
CA ASP A 213 -10.95 -19.58 7.42
C ASP A 213 -10.25 -19.49 6.05
N LEU A 214 -9.55 -18.39 5.76
CA LEU A 214 -8.79 -18.20 4.54
C LEU A 214 -7.41 -18.84 4.67
N LYS A 215 -7.38 -20.18 4.66
CA LYS A 215 -6.13 -20.95 4.83
C LYS A 215 -5.25 -20.92 3.58
N THR A 216 -5.85 -20.83 2.40
CA THR A 216 -5.12 -20.83 1.13
C THR A 216 -5.32 -19.57 0.31
N ILE A 217 -4.40 -19.30 -0.62
CA ILE A 217 -4.54 -18.24 -1.64
C ILE A 217 -5.77 -18.51 -2.51
N LYS A 218 -6.09 -19.78 -2.78
CA LYS A 218 -7.26 -20.17 -3.55
C LYS A 218 -8.55 -19.69 -2.86
N ASP A 219 -8.69 -19.93 -1.57
CA ASP A 219 -9.86 -19.49 -0.79
C ASP A 219 -10.01 -17.96 -0.82
N PHE A 220 -8.88 -17.25 -0.73
CA PHE A 220 -8.84 -15.80 -0.84
C PHE A 220 -9.31 -15.33 -2.22
N ILE A 221 -8.74 -15.86 -3.30
CA ILE A 221 -9.13 -15.49 -4.66
C ILE A 221 -10.61 -15.77 -4.87
N THR A 222 -11.10 -16.96 -4.56
CA THR A 222 -12.51 -17.32 -4.74
C THR A 222 -13.45 -16.39 -3.97
N ARG A 223 -13.08 -15.98 -2.75
CA ARG A 223 -13.93 -15.09 -1.92
C ARG A 223 -13.93 -13.64 -2.41
N TYR A 224 -12.84 -13.16 -3.01
CA TYR A 224 -12.69 -11.75 -3.42
C TYR A 224 -12.66 -11.52 -4.93
N ILE A 225 -12.81 -12.56 -5.76
CA ILE A 225 -12.66 -12.45 -7.22
C ILE A 225 -13.56 -11.38 -7.83
N ILE A 226 -14.82 -11.28 -7.41
CA ILE A 226 -15.75 -10.25 -7.91
C ILE A 226 -15.25 -8.85 -7.55
N VAL A 227 -14.76 -8.66 -6.32
CA VAL A 227 -14.23 -7.38 -5.85
C VAL A 227 -12.94 -7.02 -6.59
N LEU A 228 -12.08 -8.00 -6.86
CA LEU A 228 -10.83 -7.83 -7.62
C LEU A 228 -11.11 -7.50 -9.09
N ILE A 229 -12.08 -8.17 -9.72
CA ILE A 229 -12.53 -7.87 -11.09
C ILE A 229 -13.10 -6.46 -11.14
N PHE A 230 -13.95 -6.07 -10.18
CA PHE A 230 -14.49 -4.72 -10.13
C PHE A 230 -13.40 -3.66 -9.97
N LEU A 231 -12.43 -3.88 -9.07
CA LEU A 231 -11.26 -3.02 -8.93
C LEU A 231 -10.45 -2.92 -10.23
N PHE A 232 -10.27 -4.04 -10.93
CA PHE A 232 -9.57 -4.05 -12.22
C PHE A 232 -10.31 -3.21 -13.26
N ILE A 233 -11.63 -3.42 -13.42
CA ILE A 233 -12.47 -2.64 -14.34
C ILE A 233 -12.41 -1.15 -13.98
N ALA A 234 -12.56 -0.81 -12.70
CA ALA A 234 -12.42 0.54 -12.18
C ALA A 234 -11.10 1.22 -12.60
N ILE A 235 -9.98 0.52 -12.46
CA ILE A 235 -8.67 1.00 -12.87
C ILE A 235 -8.62 1.19 -14.39
N VAL A 236 -9.10 0.22 -15.17
CA VAL A 236 -9.15 0.31 -16.63
C VAL A 236 -9.95 1.53 -17.08
N LEU A 237 -11.14 1.72 -16.53
CA LEU A 237 -11.99 2.89 -16.84
C LEU A 237 -11.28 4.20 -16.48
N PHE A 238 -10.60 4.26 -15.32
CA PHE A 238 -9.81 5.44 -14.95
C PHE A 238 -8.72 5.74 -16.00
N PHE A 239 -7.98 4.74 -16.47
CA PHE A 239 -6.96 4.96 -17.48
C PHE A 239 -7.55 5.28 -18.87
N ILE A 240 -8.73 4.74 -19.23
CA ILE A 240 -9.39 5.09 -20.48
C ILE A 240 -9.89 6.55 -20.44
N PHE A 241 -10.62 6.93 -19.40
CA PHE A 241 -11.37 8.20 -19.39
C PHE A 241 -10.64 9.38 -18.74
N VAL A 242 -9.73 9.12 -17.79
CA VAL A 242 -9.09 10.19 -17.00
C VAL A 242 -7.64 10.43 -17.43
N ARG A 243 -6.89 9.37 -17.73
CA ARG A 243 -5.45 9.45 -18.03
C ARG A 243 -5.09 9.28 -19.50
N GLY A 244 -6.00 8.75 -20.31
CA GLY A 244 -5.71 8.28 -21.66
C GLY A 244 -4.86 7.00 -21.68
N ASN A 245 -4.74 6.39 -22.87
CA ASN A 245 -3.94 5.20 -23.16
C ASN A 245 -4.45 3.86 -22.60
N GLY A 246 -5.61 3.82 -21.95
CA GLY A 246 -6.31 2.58 -21.57
C GLY A 246 -5.44 1.54 -20.88
N VAL A 247 -5.47 0.28 -21.35
CA VAL A 247 -4.67 -0.81 -20.77
C VAL A 247 -3.15 -0.54 -20.87
N ALA A 248 -2.70 0.07 -21.97
CA ALA A 248 -1.29 0.47 -22.11
C ALA A 248 -0.90 1.49 -21.03
N GLY A 249 -1.80 2.40 -20.66
CA GLY A 249 -1.62 3.35 -19.56
C GLY A 249 -1.39 2.64 -18.21
N ILE A 250 -2.12 1.57 -17.91
CA ILE A 250 -1.92 0.76 -16.69
C ILE A 250 -0.53 0.13 -16.72
N TYR A 251 -0.20 -0.55 -17.81
CA TYR A 251 1.07 -1.22 -17.99
C TYR A 251 2.24 -0.24 -17.82
N ASN A 252 2.20 0.89 -18.53
CA ASN A 252 3.21 1.94 -18.43
C ASN A 252 3.35 2.46 -17.01
N TYR A 253 2.24 2.62 -16.29
CA TYR A 253 2.25 3.15 -14.93
C TYR A 253 2.87 2.20 -13.89
N PHE A 254 2.62 0.89 -14.00
CA PHE A 254 3.21 -0.08 -13.07
C PHE A 254 4.69 -0.30 -13.37
N PHE A 255 5.07 -0.45 -14.64
CA PHE A 255 6.45 -0.77 -15.01
C PHE A 255 7.38 0.45 -15.05
N SER A 256 6.86 1.66 -15.31
CA SER A 256 7.69 2.87 -15.33
C SER A 256 8.38 3.13 -13.99
N SER A 257 7.75 2.79 -12.87
CA SER A 257 8.36 2.90 -11.54
C SER A 257 9.66 2.10 -11.46
N VAL A 258 9.68 0.87 -11.98
CA VAL A 258 10.87 0.02 -12.02
C VAL A 258 11.94 0.64 -12.93
N TYR A 259 11.57 1.12 -14.12
CA TYR A 259 12.51 1.80 -15.00
C TYR A 259 13.09 3.08 -14.36
N ASN A 260 12.27 3.90 -13.70
CA ASN A 260 12.72 5.09 -12.96
C ASN A 260 13.78 4.77 -11.92
N TYR A 261 13.56 3.69 -11.15
CA TYR A 261 14.51 3.29 -10.13
C TYR A 261 15.89 2.95 -10.70
N PHE A 262 15.97 2.19 -11.79
CA PHE A 262 17.26 1.69 -12.29
C PHE A 262 18.02 2.63 -13.18
N TYR A 263 17.30 3.50 -13.90
CA TYR A 263 17.92 4.34 -14.90
C TYR A 263 17.91 5.82 -14.53
N ASN A 264 17.42 6.14 -13.32
CA ASN A 264 17.62 7.42 -12.67
C ASN A 264 17.20 8.62 -13.54
N ILE A 265 15.95 8.58 -14.02
CA ILE A 265 15.38 9.50 -15.01
C ILE A 265 14.61 10.64 -14.32
N GLU A 266 14.89 10.90 -13.05
CA GLU A 266 14.21 11.96 -12.33
C GLU A 266 14.79 13.31 -12.77
N THR A 267 14.21 13.88 -13.83
CA THR A 267 14.49 15.25 -14.29
C THR A 267 14.14 16.28 -13.21
N ARG A 268 13.32 15.89 -12.23
CA ARG A 268 13.05 16.63 -11.00
C ARG A 268 13.01 15.64 -9.84
N PRO A 269 13.99 15.61 -8.92
CA PRO A 269 13.85 14.82 -7.70
C PRO A 269 12.58 15.30 -7.01
N PHE A 270 11.64 14.38 -6.76
CA PHE A 270 10.49 14.75 -5.96
C PHE A 270 11.01 15.17 -4.59
N GLN A 271 10.75 16.41 -4.20
CA GLN A 271 11.02 16.88 -2.86
C GLN A 271 10.08 16.14 -1.92
N PHE A 272 10.49 14.95 -1.47
CA PHE A 272 9.80 14.28 -0.40
C PHE A 272 9.84 15.20 0.81
N VAL A 273 8.65 15.51 1.30
CA VAL A 273 8.48 15.93 2.68
C VAL A 273 9.04 14.76 3.49
N ASN A 274 10.27 14.92 4.00
CA ASN A 274 10.91 13.98 4.92
C ASN A 274 9.83 13.51 5.92
N PRO A 275 9.61 12.21 6.17
CA PRO A 275 8.63 11.79 7.18
C PRO A 275 8.88 12.46 8.56
N LEU A 276 10.11 12.92 8.82
CA LEU A 276 10.44 13.78 9.96
C LEU A 276 9.84 15.20 9.88
N ARG A 277 9.48 15.77 8.72
CA ARG A 277 8.75 17.05 8.58
C ARG A 277 7.37 17.04 9.24
N LEU A 278 6.85 15.88 9.65
CA LEU A 278 5.66 15.82 10.51
C LEU A 278 5.96 16.24 11.96
N PHE A 279 7.22 16.16 12.37
CA PHE A 279 7.72 16.47 13.71
C PHE A 279 8.74 17.62 13.72
N ILE A 280 9.14 18.09 12.54
CA ILE A 280 10.10 19.17 12.33
C ILE A 280 9.36 20.37 11.71
N PRO A 281 9.35 21.54 12.36
CA PRO A 281 8.70 22.75 11.86
C PRO A 281 9.17 23.13 10.45
N ARG A 282 8.28 23.76 9.67
CA ARG A 282 8.50 24.07 8.24
C ARG A 282 9.71 24.99 8.02
N GLU A 283 10.11 25.72 9.05
CA GLU A 283 11.25 26.64 9.08
C GLU A 283 12.62 25.92 9.05
N PHE A 284 12.68 24.65 9.42
CA PHE A 284 13.92 23.86 9.37
C PHE A 284 14.10 23.25 7.97
N ASN A 285 14.89 23.96 7.16
CA ASN A 285 15.18 23.57 5.78
C ASN A 285 16.26 22.47 5.71
N LEU A 286 15.86 21.22 5.94
CA LEU A 286 16.71 20.04 5.70
C LEU A 286 16.77 19.73 4.21
N ASN A 287 17.49 20.56 3.45
CA ASN A 287 17.78 20.31 2.03
C ASN A 287 18.88 19.27 1.89
N PHE A 288 18.53 17.99 1.97
CA PHE A 288 19.41 16.94 1.49
C PHE A 288 19.27 16.85 -0.03
N LYS A 289 20.25 17.40 -0.76
CA LYS A 289 20.44 17.09 -2.18
C LYS A 289 21.24 15.81 -2.26
N PHE A 290 20.62 14.75 -2.78
CA PHE A 290 21.31 13.50 -3.06
C PHE A 290 21.65 13.47 -4.55
N GLU A 291 22.94 13.40 -4.87
CA GLU A 291 23.39 13.05 -6.21
C GLU A 291 23.16 11.55 -6.41
N ILE A 292 22.19 11.21 -7.24
CA ILE A 292 21.93 9.83 -7.62
C ILE A 292 22.86 9.50 -8.79
N TRP A 293 23.61 8.41 -8.69
CA TRP A 293 24.43 7.90 -9.78
C TRP A 293 23.53 7.35 -10.88
N GLY A 294 23.56 7.96 -12.06
CA GLY A 294 22.79 7.52 -13.23
C GLY A 294 23.58 7.70 -14.52
N ILE A 295 23.50 6.71 -15.41
CA ILE A 295 24.06 6.78 -16.75
C ILE A 295 23.19 7.75 -17.56
N TYR A 296 23.75 8.89 -17.95
CA TYR A 296 23.11 9.84 -18.87
C TYR A 296 22.82 9.16 -20.22
N GLY A 297 21.60 9.30 -20.75
CA GLY A 297 21.29 8.81 -22.10
C GLY A 297 19.83 8.60 -22.51
N TYR A 298 18.82 8.67 -21.61
CA TYR A 298 17.41 8.56 -22.03
C TYR A 298 16.41 9.34 -21.17
N SER A 299 15.22 9.63 -21.72
CA SER A 299 14.08 10.26 -21.01
C SER A 299 12.83 9.38 -21.07
N LEU A 300 12.11 9.27 -19.93
CA LEU A 300 10.74 8.74 -19.90
C LEU A 300 9.74 9.82 -20.25
N ASN A 301 8.57 9.37 -20.67
CA ASN A 301 7.37 10.19 -20.69
C ASN A 301 7.02 10.68 -19.26
N ASP A 302 6.94 12.00 -19.08
CA ASP A 302 6.63 12.68 -17.80
C ASP A 302 5.31 12.20 -17.17
N GLY A 303 4.37 11.71 -17.99
CA GLY A 303 3.14 11.09 -17.52
C GLY A 303 3.38 9.84 -16.67
N TYR A 304 4.54 9.19 -16.80
CA TYR A 304 4.89 7.93 -16.16
C TYR A 304 6.16 8.02 -15.29
N ASN A 305 6.77 9.20 -15.16
CA ASN A 305 7.88 9.44 -14.24
C ASN A 305 7.38 9.45 -12.79
N THR A 306 7.62 8.38 -12.03
CA THR A 306 7.10 8.18 -10.67
C THR A 306 8.20 7.70 -9.74
N TYR A 307 8.37 8.40 -8.62
CA TYR A 307 9.33 8.04 -7.57
C TYR A 307 8.94 6.71 -6.90
N THR A 308 9.92 5.88 -6.56
CA THR A 308 9.70 4.53 -5.98
C THR A 308 10.24 4.40 -4.56
N GLY A 309 9.64 3.54 -3.74
CA GLY A 309 10.05 3.38 -2.33
C GLY A 309 11.47 2.84 -2.24
N PHE A 310 11.89 2.08 -3.24
CA PHE A 310 13.27 1.66 -3.40
C PHE A 310 14.24 2.82 -3.63
N SER A 311 13.86 3.84 -4.41
CA SER A 311 14.68 5.06 -4.55
C SER A 311 14.88 5.74 -3.20
N MET A 312 13.83 5.82 -2.39
CA MET A 312 13.90 6.36 -1.02
C MET A 312 14.84 5.56 -0.13
N LEU A 313 14.64 4.24 -0.07
CA LEU A 313 15.44 3.36 0.78
C LEU A 313 16.91 3.34 0.34
N TYR A 314 17.16 3.37 -0.97
CA TYR A 314 18.50 3.50 -1.52
C TYR A 314 19.13 4.87 -1.19
N SER A 315 18.39 5.98 -1.23
CA SER A 315 18.94 7.28 -0.83
C SER A 315 19.35 7.33 0.66
N ILE A 316 18.65 6.59 1.52
CA ILE A 316 18.91 6.57 2.97
C ILE A 316 20.02 5.58 3.34
N PHE A 317 19.98 4.36 2.78
CA PHE A 317 20.83 3.24 3.19
C PHE A 317 21.78 2.74 2.09
N ASN A 318 21.78 3.39 0.93
CA ASN A 318 22.57 3.01 -0.26
C ASN A 318 22.33 1.54 -0.65
N ILE A 319 23.34 0.89 -1.24
CA ILE A 319 23.33 -0.50 -1.69
C ILE A 319 23.02 -1.51 -0.57
N PHE A 320 23.16 -1.11 0.69
CA PHE A 320 22.88 -1.94 1.86
C PHE A 320 21.41 -1.98 2.26
N TYR A 321 20.54 -1.13 1.68
CA TYR A 321 19.15 -1.06 2.10
C TYR A 321 18.42 -2.42 2.12
N PRO A 322 18.61 -3.37 1.18
CA PRO A 322 17.91 -4.65 1.23
C PRO A 322 18.24 -5.45 2.49
N PHE A 323 19.49 -5.36 2.97
CA PHE A 323 19.98 -6.03 4.18
C PHE A 323 19.48 -5.39 5.48
N ILE A 324 18.90 -4.19 5.42
CA ILE A 324 18.31 -3.51 6.58
C ILE A 324 16.79 -3.64 6.52
N TYR A 325 16.21 -3.31 5.37
CA TYR A 325 14.76 -3.27 5.15
C TYR A 325 14.11 -4.63 5.34
N PHE A 326 14.63 -5.69 4.70
CA PHE A 326 13.99 -7.01 4.77
C PHE A 326 14.04 -7.65 6.15
N PRO A 327 15.19 -7.69 6.86
CA PRO A 327 15.19 -8.15 8.24
C PRO A 327 14.25 -7.35 9.14
N TYR A 328 14.26 -6.02 9.03
CA TYR A 328 13.40 -5.17 9.84
C TYR A 328 11.91 -5.43 9.57
N LEU A 329 11.51 -5.48 8.30
CA LEU A 329 10.15 -5.76 7.89
C LEU A 329 9.68 -7.14 8.38
N LEU A 330 10.51 -8.18 8.20
CA LEU A 330 10.18 -9.53 8.64
C LEU A 330 10.04 -9.65 10.15
N LEU A 331 10.91 -8.97 10.91
CA LEU A 331 10.80 -8.90 12.37
C LEU A 331 9.50 -8.23 12.82
N LEU A 332 9.12 -7.11 12.17
CA LEU A 332 7.85 -6.43 12.46
C LEU A 332 6.65 -7.30 12.10
N ILE A 333 6.64 -7.90 10.90
CA ILE A 333 5.58 -8.81 10.46
C ILE A 333 5.45 -9.96 11.46
N LYS A 334 6.55 -10.60 11.87
CA LYS A 334 6.55 -11.66 12.88
C LYS A 334 5.91 -11.18 14.17
N ASN A 335 6.36 -10.04 14.68
CA ASN A 335 5.88 -9.49 15.95
C ASN A 335 4.38 -9.20 15.92
N PHE A 336 3.88 -8.54 14.87
CA PHE A 336 2.46 -8.22 14.75
C PHE A 336 1.61 -9.42 14.38
N TYR A 337 2.12 -10.37 13.61
CA TYR A 337 1.42 -11.62 13.27
C TYR A 337 1.18 -12.47 14.52
N LEU A 338 2.18 -12.63 15.38
CA LEU A 338 2.04 -13.32 16.67
C LEU A 338 1.08 -12.61 17.63
N LYS A 339 0.88 -11.30 17.46
CA LYS A 339 0.02 -10.46 18.30
C LYS A 339 -1.30 -10.08 17.62
N LYS A 340 -1.64 -10.62 16.44
CA LYS A 340 -2.82 -10.15 15.68
C LYS A 340 -4.12 -10.29 16.48
N GLU A 341 -4.24 -11.34 17.29
CA GLU A 341 -5.40 -11.64 18.13
C GLU A 341 -5.49 -10.74 19.38
N SER A 342 -4.40 -10.07 19.73
CA SER A 342 -4.38 -9.17 20.88
C SER A 342 -5.11 -7.86 20.64
N GLY A 343 -5.47 -7.48 19.40
CA GLY A 343 -6.35 -6.34 19.17
C GLY A 343 -6.50 -5.85 17.73
N LEU A 344 -7.43 -4.90 17.54
CA LEU A 344 -7.71 -4.28 16.24
C LEU A 344 -6.47 -3.55 15.73
N LEU A 345 -5.78 -2.81 16.59
CA LEU A 345 -4.59 -2.05 16.20
C LEU A 345 -3.47 -2.95 15.68
N ASN A 346 -3.18 -4.07 16.34
CA ASN A 346 -2.12 -4.98 15.89
C ASN A 346 -2.45 -5.63 14.54
N SER A 347 -3.71 -6.01 14.34
CA SER A 347 -4.21 -6.48 13.04
C SER A 347 -4.10 -5.40 11.96
N PHE A 348 -4.39 -4.14 12.32
CA PHE A 348 -4.31 -3.00 11.41
C PHE A 348 -2.86 -2.65 11.05
N LEU A 349 -1.94 -2.64 12.01
CA LEU A 349 -0.51 -2.39 11.78
C LEU A 349 0.14 -3.49 10.94
N LEU A 350 -0.23 -4.76 11.16
CA LEU A 350 0.18 -5.84 10.28
C LEU A 350 -0.32 -5.61 8.85
N THR A 351 -1.60 -5.24 8.70
CA THR A 351 -2.18 -4.92 7.38
C THR A 351 -1.44 -3.76 6.71
N TYR A 352 -1.12 -2.71 7.48
CA TYR A 352 -0.37 -1.55 7.00
C TYR A 352 0.98 -1.94 6.41
N LEU A 353 1.77 -2.75 7.15
CA LEU A 353 3.09 -3.20 6.71
C LEU A 353 3.00 -4.01 5.41
N LEU A 354 2.02 -4.91 5.32
CA LEU A 354 1.80 -5.74 4.13
C LEU A 354 1.33 -4.91 2.93
N TYR A 355 0.44 -3.95 3.16
CA TYR A 355 -0.03 -3.01 2.15
C TYR A 355 1.13 -2.18 1.61
N CYS A 356 1.98 -1.64 2.49
CA CYS A 356 3.13 -0.85 2.08
C CYS A 356 4.19 -1.70 1.35
N ASN A 357 4.42 -2.94 1.79
CA ASN A 357 5.31 -3.86 1.08
C ASN A 357 4.80 -4.17 -0.33
N LEU A 358 3.50 -4.48 -0.47
CA LEU A 358 2.86 -4.73 -1.76
C LEU A 358 2.92 -3.51 -2.68
N MET A 359 2.89 -2.31 -2.12
CA MET A 359 2.93 -1.04 -2.85
C MET A 359 4.32 -0.39 -2.89
N MET A 360 5.40 -1.12 -2.58
CA MET A 360 6.73 -0.53 -2.41
C MET A 360 7.32 0.13 -3.66
N PHE A 361 6.87 -0.25 -4.85
CA PHE A 361 7.21 0.44 -6.10
C PHE A 361 6.54 1.82 -6.23
N PHE A 362 5.49 2.07 -5.46
CA PHE A 362 4.88 3.38 -5.30
C PHE A 362 5.34 3.98 -3.96
N SER A 363 6.52 4.63 -3.97
CA SER A 363 7.20 5.24 -2.79
C SER A 363 6.30 5.93 -1.77
N TRP A 364 5.29 6.59 -2.29
CA TRP A 364 4.41 7.52 -1.63
C TRP A 364 3.58 6.90 -0.51
N GLN A 365 3.55 5.58 -0.36
CA GLN A 365 2.68 4.94 0.63
C GLN A 365 3.25 5.01 2.06
N PHE A 366 4.57 4.96 2.24
CA PHE A 366 5.17 5.00 3.59
C PHE A 366 5.13 6.40 4.24
N THR A 367 5.01 7.46 3.44
CA THR A 367 5.18 8.86 3.88
C THR A 367 3.88 9.68 3.89
N LYS A 368 2.76 9.12 3.41
CA LYS A 368 1.48 9.85 3.44
C LYS A 368 0.96 10.00 4.86
N SER A 369 0.81 11.25 5.29
CA SER A 369 0.19 11.64 6.56
C SER A 369 -1.16 10.96 6.83
N LYS A 370 -1.92 10.62 5.78
CA LYS A 370 -3.20 9.89 5.91
C LYS A 370 -3.07 8.52 6.60
N TYR A 371 -1.95 7.81 6.44
CA TYR A 371 -1.78 6.50 7.09
C TYR A 371 -1.46 6.65 8.57
N ILE A 372 -0.70 7.68 8.94
CA ILE A 372 -0.48 8.04 10.35
C ILE A 372 -1.81 8.44 10.99
N TYR A 373 -2.62 9.21 10.27
CA TYR A 373 -4.00 9.51 10.69
C TYR A 373 -4.83 8.25 10.89
N TYR A 374 -4.81 7.29 9.95
CA TYR A 374 -5.53 6.01 10.16
C TYR A 374 -5.06 5.24 11.38
N ILE A 375 -3.73 5.17 11.61
CA ILE A 375 -3.17 4.52 12.80
C ILE A 375 -3.71 5.19 14.06
N PHE A 376 -3.72 6.52 14.11
CA PHE A 376 -4.23 7.28 15.25
C PHE A 376 -5.73 7.05 15.48
N VAL A 377 -6.55 7.13 14.43
CA VAL A 377 -8.00 6.86 14.50
C VAL A 377 -8.26 5.43 14.99
N VAL A 378 -7.54 4.44 14.45
CA VAL A 378 -7.68 3.04 14.84
C VAL A 378 -7.22 2.81 16.28
N PHE A 379 -6.14 3.45 16.73
CA PHE A 379 -5.68 3.40 18.12
C PHE A 379 -6.77 3.91 19.08
N ILE A 380 -7.39 5.05 18.77
CA ILE A 380 -8.53 5.58 19.55
C ILE A 380 -9.66 4.56 19.59
N ILE A 381 -10.09 4.04 18.44
CA ILE A 381 -11.21 3.08 18.38
C ILE A 381 -10.89 1.80 19.15
N ASP A 382 -9.68 1.29 19.03
CA ASP A 382 -9.19 0.10 19.71
C ASP A 382 -9.29 0.26 21.23
N ILE A 383 -8.86 1.40 21.78
CA ILE A 383 -8.98 1.71 23.22
C ILE A 383 -10.45 1.86 23.62
N PHE A 384 -11.20 2.74 22.95
CA PHE A 384 -12.57 3.06 23.36
C PHE A 384 -13.50 1.85 23.27
N SER A 385 -13.28 0.96 22.30
CA SER A 385 -14.15 -0.20 22.04
C SER A 385 -13.95 -1.37 23.00
N ARG A 386 -12.88 -1.37 23.81
CA ARG A 386 -12.63 -2.41 24.83
C ARG A 386 -13.72 -2.38 25.93
N LYS A 387 -14.03 -3.54 26.50
CA LYS A 387 -14.88 -3.65 27.70
C LYS A 387 -14.12 -3.14 28.93
N ARG A 388 -14.81 -2.44 29.85
CA ARG A 388 -14.21 -1.77 31.03
C ARG A 388 -13.38 -2.70 31.93
N ASN A 389 -13.74 -3.98 32.02
CA ASN A 389 -13.02 -4.96 32.85
C ASN A 389 -11.62 -5.33 32.30
N CYS A 390 -11.27 -4.87 31.09
CA CYS A 390 -9.95 -5.07 30.48
C CYS A 390 -9.03 -3.84 30.59
N ILE A 391 -9.48 -2.72 31.18
CA ILE A 391 -8.76 -1.43 31.20
C ILE A 391 -8.00 -1.22 32.53
N LYS A 392 -8.21 -2.06 33.56
CA LYS A 392 -7.59 -1.91 34.90
C LYS A 392 -6.06 -2.12 34.97
N SER A 393 -5.34 -2.15 33.85
CA SER A 393 -3.89 -2.42 33.84
C SER A 393 -3.13 -1.64 32.75
N PHE A 394 -3.53 -0.39 32.50
CA PHE A 394 -2.67 0.55 31.78
C PHE A 394 -1.93 1.43 32.77
#